data_AF-A0A2D8IVU5-F1
#
_entry.id   AF-A0A2D8IVU5-F1
#
_cell.length_a   1.000
_cell.length_b   1.000
_cell.length_c   1.000
_cell.angle_alpha   90.00
_cell.angle_beta   90.00
_cell.angle_gamma   90.00
#
_symmetry.space_group_name_H-M   'P 1'
#
loop_
_entity.id
_entity.type
_entity.pdbx_description
1 polymer ?
#
loop_
_entity_poly.entity_id
_entity_poly.type
_entity_poly.pdbx_seq_one_letter_code
_entity_poly.pdbx_strand_id
1 'polypeptide(L)'
;MPEGDPERGRLVFGQCRTCHYPEPEMGHNNGPNLHRIFGKVAGKQEGFEYYSETFREAQFVWTPELLWLWLADPLAMFPDTTMMSRGVADPQDRADLVAYLMRASVRGVASEDDPAPADGAGSESEATRHTETQP
;
A
#
# COMPACT_ATOMS: atom_id res chain seq x y z
N MET A 1 21.05 4.29 -6.79
CA MET A 1 20.23 4.93 -5.74
C MET A 1 21.12 5.13 -4.53
N PRO A 2 21.10 6.30 -3.85
CA PRO A 2 21.77 6.49 -2.56
C PRO A 2 21.31 5.47 -1.51
N GLU A 3 22.06 5.31 -0.42
CA GLU A 3 21.57 4.56 0.75
C GLU A 3 20.43 5.35 1.40
N GLY A 4 19.32 4.67 1.74
CA GLY A 4 18.11 5.30 2.25
C GLY A 4 17.93 5.13 3.76
N ASP A 5 17.40 6.16 4.41
CA ASP A 5 16.98 6.14 5.82
C ASP A 5 15.45 5.90 5.91
N PRO A 6 15.01 4.75 6.46
CA PRO A 6 13.58 4.43 6.55
C PRO A 6 12.80 5.33 7.52
N GLU A 7 13.44 5.93 8.53
CA GLU A 7 12.77 6.84 9.47
C GLU A 7 12.50 8.19 8.82
N ARG A 8 13.45 8.70 8.01
CA ARG A 8 13.19 9.85 7.12
C ARG A 8 12.15 9.49 6.05
N GLY A 9 12.22 8.30 5.48
CA GLY A 9 11.29 7.82 4.46
C GLY A 9 9.85 7.76 4.94
N ARG A 10 9.62 7.45 6.22
CA ARG A 10 8.28 7.48 6.85
C ARG A 10 7.64 8.87 6.77
N LEU A 11 8.44 9.93 6.87
CA LEU A 11 8.00 11.32 6.75
C LEU A 11 7.66 11.64 5.29
N VAL A 12 8.52 11.25 4.35
CA VAL A 12 8.27 11.41 2.91
C VAL A 12 6.99 10.68 2.49
N PHE A 13 6.72 9.50 3.04
CA PHE A 13 5.49 8.74 2.78
C PHE A 13 4.21 9.47 3.22
N GLY A 14 4.31 10.51 4.06
CA GLY A 14 3.16 11.34 4.45
C GLY A 14 2.34 11.86 3.26
N GLN A 15 2.99 12.21 2.14
CA GLN A 15 2.29 12.65 0.93
C GLN A 15 1.59 11.51 0.16
N CYS A 16 1.99 10.26 0.41
CA CYS A 16 1.44 9.07 -0.23
C CYS A 16 0.25 8.50 0.57
N ARG A 17 0.20 8.75 1.88
CA ARG A 17 -0.83 8.22 2.80
C ARG A 17 -2.27 8.58 2.41
N THR A 18 -2.47 9.70 1.70
CA THR A 18 -3.80 10.08 1.19
C THR A 18 -4.38 9.07 0.20
N CYS A 19 -3.54 8.30 -0.48
CA CYS A 19 -3.97 7.36 -1.52
C CYS A 19 -3.55 5.91 -1.26
N HIS A 20 -2.57 5.68 -0.39
CA HIS A 20 -1.95 4.38 -0.20
C HIS A 20 -1.71 4.04 1.26
N TYR A 21 -1.89 2.76 1.58
CA TYR A 21 -1.50 2.16 2.86
C TYR A 21 -0.49 1.02 2.58
N PRO A 22 0.62 0.93 3.33
CA PRO A 22 1.54 -0.20 3.25
C PRO A 22 1.15 -1.37 4.18
N GLU A 23 0.30 -1.13 5.17
CA GLU A 23 -0.13 -2.12 6.16
C GLU A 23 -1.11 -3.14 5.53
N PRO A 24 -0.95 -4.46 5.79
CA PRO A 24 -1.81 -5.50 5.23
C PRO A 24 -3.26 -5.46 5.73
N GLU A 25 -3.48 -4.95 6.94
CA GLU A 25 -4.80 -4.87 7.57
C GLU A 25 -5.67 -3.78 6.93
N MET A 26 -5.04 -2.85 6.22
CA MET A 26 -5.71 -1.77 5.53
C MET A 26 -6.14 -2.20 4.13
N GLY A 27 -7.30 -1.75 3.69
CA GLY A 27 -7.77 -1.96 2.33
C GLY A 27 -7.04 -1.11 1.29
N HIS A 28 -7.63 -1.01 0.10
CA HIS A 28 -7.25 0.00 -0.88
C HIS A 28 -7.84 1.37 -0.52
N ASN A 29 -7.33 2.41 -1.15
CA ASN A 29 -7.91 3.75 -1.12
C ASN A 29 -7.97 4.26 -2.57
N ASN A 30 -7.72 5.55 -2.81
CA ASN A 30 -7.59 6.08 -4.17
C ASN A 30 -6.52 5.35 -5.01
N GLY A 31 -5.53 4.75 -4.37
CA GLY A 31 -4.57 3.84 -4.97
C GLY A 31 -4.58 2.45 -4.34
N PRO A 32 -3.92 1.46 -4.97
CA PRO A 32 -3.80 0.10 -4.44
C PRO A 32 -3.04 0.08 -3.11
N ASN A 33 -3.31 -0.92 -2.29
CA ASN A 33 -2.52 -1.17 -1.09
C ASN A 33 -1.07 -1.56 -1.50
N LEU A 34 -0.06 -1.09 -0.77
CA LEU A 34 1.35 -1.29 -1.09
C LEU A 34 1.97 -2.50 -0.39
N HIS A 35 1.19 -3.27 0.36
CA HIS A 35 1.62 -4.49 1.03
C HIS A 35 2.17 -5.50 0.02
N ARG A 36 3.39 -5.95 0.30
CA ARG A 36 4.21 -6.86 -0.51
C ARG A 36 4.35 -6.40 -1.95
N ILE A 37 4.45 -5.09 -2.22
CA ILE A 37 4.57 -4.57 -3.58
C ILE A 37 5.88 -5.00 -4.26
N PHE A 38 6.99 -5.08 -3.52
CA PHE A 38 8.27 -5.47 -4.11
C PHE A 38 8.28 -6.92 -4.57
N GLY A 39 8.73 -7.14 -5.81
CA GLY A 39 8.70 -8.43 -6.49
C GLY A 39 7.34 -8.82 -7.07
N LYS A 40 6.27 -8.05 -6.84
CA LYS A 40 4.98 -8.25 -7.52
C LYS A 40 4.97 -7.58 -8.89
N VAL A 41 4.22 -8.18 -9.81
CA VAL A 41 3.91 -7.57 -11.11
C VAL A 41 3.10 -6.30 -10.88
N ALA A 42 3.47 -5.22 -11.55
CA ALA A 42 2.76 -3.95 -11.43
C ALA A 42 1.31 -4.09 -11.93
N GLY A 43 0.38 -3.37 -11.30
CA GLY A 43 -1.03 -3.43 -11.70
C GLY A 43 -1.77 -4.71 -11.30
N LYS A 44 -1.26 -5.49 -10.35
CA LYS A 44 -1.81 -6.80 -9.94
C LYS A 44 -2.06 -6.95 -8.43
N GLN A 45 -2.22 -5.86 -7.68
CA GLN A 45 -2.74 -6.01 -6.31
C GLN A 45 -4.17 -6.53 -6.35
N GLU A 46 -4.39 -7.63 -5.66
CA GLU A 46 -5.69 -8.28 -5.53
C GLU A 46 -6.71 -7.32 -4.94
N GLY A 47 -7.90 -7.23 -5.55
CA GLY A 47 -9.00 -6.36 -5.11
C GLY A 47 -8.96 -4.93 -5.64
N PHE A 48 -7.88 -4.48 -6.29
CA PHE A 48 -7.81 -3.15 -6.90
C PHE A 48 -7.96 -3.23 -8.41
N GLU A 49 -8.93 -2.50 -8.96
CA GLU A 49 -9.27 -2.56 -10.39
C GLU A 49 -8.92 -1.29 -11.19
N TYR A 50 -8.73 -0.15 -10.50
CA TYR A 50 -8.61 1.18 -11.10
C TYR A 50 -7.19 1.51 -11.60
N TYR A 51 -6.59 0.59 -12.36
CA TYR A 51 -5.30 0.79 -13.01
C TYR A 51 -5.46 1.47 -14.38
N SER A 52 -4.46 2.29 -14.75
CA SER A 52 -4.29 2.74 -16.13
C SER A 52 -3.96 1.57 -17.06
N GLU A 53 -4.06 1.79 -18.37
CA GLU A 53 -3.82 0.76 -19.39
C GLU A 53 -2.41 0.18 -19.26
N THR A 54 -1.38 1.03 -19.13
CA THR A 54 0.01 0.60 -18.93
C THR A 54 0.17 -0.35 -17.74
N PHE A 55 -0.49 -0.08 -16.62
CA PHE A 55 -0.41 -0.93 -15.45
C PHE A 55 -1.26 -2.19 -15.57
N ARG A 56 -2.41 -2.14 -16.26
CA ARG A 56 -3.21 -3.34 -16.54
C ARG A 56 -2.45 -4.36 -17.38
N GLU A 57 -1.66 -3.88 -18.34
CA GLU A 57 -0.88 -4.71 -19.27
C GLU A 57 0.55 -5.00 -18.81
N ALA A 58 0.96 -4.44 -17.67
CA ALA A 58 2.33 -4.55 -17.17
C ALA A 58 2.76 -6.01 -17.00
N GLN A 59 3.94 -6.30 -17.54
CA GLN A 59 4.66 -7.57 -17.39
C GLN A 59 5.96 -7.41 -16.60
N PHE A 60 6.16 -6.23 -15.99
CA PHE A 60 7.32 -5.92 -15.16
C PHE A 60 6.97 -6.00 -13.68
N VAL A 61 7.99 -6.25 -12.86
CA VAL A 61 7.87 -6.32 -11.40
C VAL A 61 8.40 -5.06 -10.74
N TRP A 62 7.84 -4.70 -9.59
CA TRP A 62 8.36 -3.61 -8.78
C TRP A 62 9.66 -4.02 -8.10
N THR A 63 10.77 -3.41 -8.52
CA THR A 63 12.04 -3.45 -7.79
C THR A 63 12.26 -2.13 -7.05
N PRO A 64 13.15 -2.09 -6.03
CA PRO A 64 13.53 -0.85 -5.37
C PRO A 64 14.01 0.23 -6.35
N GLU A 65 14.81 -0.16 -7.35
CA GLU A 65 15.38 0.74 -8.36
C GLU A 65 14.30 1.28 -9.30
N LEU A 66 13.39 0.41 -9.75
CA LEU A 66 12.30 0.83 -10.63
C LEU A 66 11.35 1.79 -9.90
N LEU A 67 11.02 1.50 -8.64
CA LEU A 67 10.20 2.38 -7.82
C LEU A 67 10.90 3.72 -7.60
N TRP A 68 12.21 3.72 -7.30
CA TRP A 68 13.00 4.94 -7.15
C TRP A 68 13.02 5.80 -8.42
N LEU A 69 13.10 5.18 -9.60
CA LEU A 69 13.06 5.87 -10.89
C LEU A 69 11.66 6.44 -11.17
N TRP A 70 10.61 5.63 -10.99
CA TRP A 70 9.23 6.03 -11.24
C TRP A 70 8.79 7.19 -10.34
N LEU A 71 9.22 7.18 -9.08
CA LEU A 71 8.91 8.25 -8.13
C LEU A 71 9.59 9.57 -8.46
N ALA A 72 10.55 9.64 -9.38
CA ALA A 72 11.17 10.91 -9.77
C ALA A 72 10.19 11.81 -10.54
N ASP A 73 9.47 11.22 -11.50
CA ASP A 73 8.41 11.88 -12.27
C ASP A 73 7.45 10.81 -12.84
N PRO A 74 6.37 10.50 -12.11
CA PRO A 74 5.44 9.45 -12.50
C PRO A 74 4.77 9.69 -13.86
N LEU A 75 4.41 10.94 -14.16
CA LEU A 75 3.74 11.33 -15.40
C LEU A 75 4.71 11.30 -16.59
N ALA A 76 5.98 11.64 -16.38
CA ALA A 76 6.97 11.50 -17.45
C ALA A 76 7.26 10.02 -17.78
N MET A 77 7.29 9.14 -16.77
CA MET A 77 7.60 7.72 -16.97
C MET A 77 6.42 6.93 -17.53
N PHE A 78 5.20 7.14 -17.00
CA PHE A 78 3.98 6.48 -17.46
C PHE A 78 2.89 7.54 -17.67
N PRO A 79 2.78 8.13 -18.88
CA PRO A 79 1.90 9.27 -19.14
C PRO A 79 0.40 9.02 -18.92
N ASP A 80 -0.03 7.77 -18.98
CA ASP A 80 -1.43 7.37 -18.73
C ASP A 80 -1.70 7.07 -17.25
N THR A 81 -0.70 7.20 -16.36
CA THR A 81 -0.88 6.87 -14.94
C THR A 81 -2.03 7.69 -14.33
N THR A 82 -2.88 7.00 -13.58
CA THR A 82 -3.94 7.62 -12.78
C THR A 82 -3.43 8.16 -11.44
N MET A 83 -2.15 7.94 -11.11
CA MET A 83 -1.54 8.46 -9.89
C MET A 83 -1.26 9.96 -10.02
N MET A 84 -2.04 10.78 -9.31
CA MET A 84 -1.96 12.26 -9.36
C MET A 84 -0.72 12.87 -8.68
N SER A 85 0.25 12.06 -8.24
CA SER A 85 1.45 12.52 -7.58
C SER A 85 2.42 13.17 -8.57
N ARG A 86 3.04 14.29 -8.17
CA ARG A 86 4.16 14.91 -8.92
C ARG A 86 5.50 14.18 -8.74
N GLY A 87 5.52 13.10 -7.96
CA GLY A 87 6.76 12.43 -7.56
C GLY A 87 7.45 13.09 -6.38
N VAL A 88 8.67 12.64 -6.11
CA VAL A 88 9.59 13.14 -5.09
C VAL A 88 10.86 13.55 -5.84
N ALA A 89 11.09 14.85 -6.02
CA ALA A 89 12.17 15.33 -6.89
C ALA A 89 13.58 15.09 -6.32
N ASP A 90 13.71 15.17 -4.99
CA ASP A 90 15.00 14.96 -4.32
C ASP A 90 15.40 13.46 -4.37
N PRO A 91 16.61 13.13 -4.85
CA PRO A 91 17.04 11.75 -5.01
C PRO A 91 17.26 11.02 -3.68
N GLN A 92 17.61 11.74 -2.61
CA GLN A 92 17.80 11.16 -1.28
C GLN A 92 16.45 10.88 -0.63
N ASP A 93 15.50 11.82 -0.70
CA ASP A 93 14.13 11.61 -0.18
C ASP A 93 13.44 10.43 -0.89
N ARG A 94 13.70 10.21 -2.19
CA ARG A 94 13.26 9.01 -2.89
C ARG A 94 13.90 7.74 -2.34
N ALA A 95 15.19 7.75 -2.08
CA ALA A 95 15.90 6.58 -1.54
C ALA A 95 15.37 6.22 -0.15
N ASP A 96 15.17 7.23 0.69
CA ASP A 96 14.59 7.10 2.03
C ASP A 96 13.17 6.52 1.96
N LEU A 97 12.32 7.05 1.07
CA LEU A 97 10.95 6.55 0.84
C LEU A 97 10.95 5.07 0.41
N VAL A 98 11.84 4.68 -0.51
CA VAL A 98 11.97 3.28 -0.94
C VAL A 98 12.42 2.40 0.22
N ALA A 99 13.40 2.83 1.02
CA ALA A 99 13.85 2.10 2.21
C ALA A 99 12.73 1.92 3.24
N TYR A 100 11.91 2.96 3.47
CA TYR A 100 10.73 2.87 4.33
C TYR A 100 9.73 1.84 3.79
N LEU A 101 9.37 1.91 2.51
CA LEU A 101 8.41 1.00 1.90
C LEU A 101 8.91 -0.45 1.93
N MET A 102 10.21 -0.70 1.75
CA MET A 102 10.77 -2.05 1.85
C MET A 102 10.54 -2.68 3.23
N ARG A 103 10.49 -1.87 4.30
CA ARG A 103 10.16 -2.32 5.66
C ARG A 103 8.65 -2.39 5.88
N ALA A 104 7.94 -1.30 5.56
CA ALA A 104 6.53 -1.13 5.88
C ALA A 104 5.60 -1.99 5.03
N SER A 105 5.98 -2.32 3.79
CA SER A 105 5.14 -3.17 2.92
C SER A 105 5.15 -4.64 3.32
N VAL A 106 5.99 -5.09 4.24
CA VAL A 106 6.06 -6.49 4.67
C VAL A 106 5.89 -6.67 6.18
N ARG A 107 5.98 -5.57 6.94
CA ARG A 107 5.70 -5.54 8.37
C ARG A 107 4.48 -4.66 8.58
N GLY A 108 3.45 -5.15 9.25
CA GLY A 108 2.46 -4.28 9.88
C GLY A 108 3.21 -3.48 10.95
N VAL A 109 3.66 -2.27 10.62
CA VAL A 109 4.29 -1.37 11.60
C VAL A 109 3.16 -0.66 12.34
N ALA A 110 2.58 -1.35 13.32
CA ALA A 110 2.04 -0.66 14.47
C ALA A 110 3.22 0.04 15.16
N SER A 111 3.31 1.36 15.03
CA SER A 111 4.20 2.15 15.88
C SER A 111 3.70 2.07 17.32
N GLU A 112 4.62 1.90 18.27
CA GLU A 112 4.34 1.75 19.72
C GLU A 112 3.61 2.96 20.35
N ASP A 113 3.36 4.03 19.58
CA ASP A 113 2.72 5.28 20.00
C ASP A 113 1.35 5.58 19.35
N ASP A 114 0.80 4.66 18.54
CA ASP A 114 -0.54 4.87 17.92
C ASP A 114 -1.59 3.98 18.60
N PRO A 115 -2.61 4.53 19.29
CA PRO A 115 -3.68 3.73 19.83
C PRO A 115 -4.49 3.15 18.66
N ALA A 116 -4.54 1.82 18.59
CA ALA A 116 -5.38 1.09 17.64
C ALA A 116 -6.83 1.63 17.64
N PRO A 117 -7.50 1.66 16.47
CA PRO A 117 -8.92 1.95 16.44
C PRO A 117 -9.65 0.90 17.28
N ALA A 118 -10.53 1.37 18.17
CA ALA A 118 -11.32 0.50 19.04
C ALA A 118 -12.20 -0.43 18.19
N ASP A 119 -11.93 -1.72 18.25
CA ASP A 119 -12.79 -2.76 17.69
C ASP A 119 -14.13 -2.79 18.39
N GLY A 120 -15.22 -2.84 17.61
CA GLY A 120 -16.49 -3.37 18.09
C GLY A 120 -17.72 -2.81 17.40
N ALA A 121 -18.27 -3.56 16.43
CA ALA A 121 -19.56 -4.23 16.63
C ALA A 121 -19.95 -5.05 15.39
N GLY A 122 -19.80 -6.37 15.50
CA GLY A 122 -20.42 -7.36 14.62
C GLY A 122 -20.55 -8.68 15.39
N SER A 123 -21.65 -8.85 16.11
CA SER A 123 -21.95 -10.06 16.89
C SER A 123 -22.20 -11.25 15.97
N GLU A 124 -21.45 -12.33 16.18
CA GLU A 124 -21.76 -13.64 15.63
C GLU A 124 -22.99 -14.27 16.29
N SER A 125 -23.58 -15.19 15.53
CA SER A 125 -24.80 -15.96 15.80
C SER A 125 -24.48 -17.21 16.63
N GLU A 126 -25.36 -17.62 17.54
CA GLU A 126 -25.38 -19.02 17.97
C GLU A 126 -26.80 -19.53 18.26
N ALA A 127 -27.05 -20.75 17.78
CA ALA A 127 -28.29 -21.48 17.86
C ALA A 127 -28.27 -22.43 19.07
N THR A 128 -29.40 -22.59 19.76
CA THR A 128 -29.63 -23.77 20.62
C THR A 128 -31.03 -24.34 20.36
N ARG A 129 -31.04 -25.62 19.97
CA ARG A 129 -32.21 -26.48 19.76
C ARG A 129 -32.80 -26.89 21.11
N HIS A 130 -34.12 -27.07 21.22
CA HIS A 130 -34.75 -28.07 22.12
C HIS A 130 -36.12 -28.50 21.56
N THR A 131 -36.13 -29.74 21.07
CA THR A 131 -37.16 -30.82 21.10
C THR A 131 -38.62 -30.55 21.49
N GLU A 132 -39.52 -30.90 20.57
CA GLU A 132 -40.77 -31.72 20.65
C GLU A 132 -41.54 -31.88 21.99
N THR A 133 -42.85 -31.56 21.99
CA THR A 133 -43.99 -32.49 22.23
C THR A 133 -45.30 -31.73 22.53
N GLN A 134 -46.34 -32.02 21.74
CA GLN A 134 -47.77 -31.67 21.91
C GLN A 134 -48.42 -32.60 22.98
N PRO A 135 -49.56 -32.27 23.61
CA PRO A 135 -50.82 -31.92 22.92
C PRO A 135 -51.45 -30.57 23.33
#